data_AF-A0A1B6AIW7-F1
#
_entry.id   AF-A0A1B6AIW7-F1
#
_cell.length_a   1.000
_cell.length_b   1.000
_cell.length_c   1.000
_cell.angle_alpha   90.00
_cell.angle_beta   90.00
_cell.angle_gamma   90.00
#
_symmetry.space_group_name_H-M   'P 1'
#
loop_
_entity.id
_entity.type
_entity.pdbx_description
1 polymer ?
#
loop_
_entity_poly.entity_id
_entity_poly.type
_entity_poly.pdbx_seq_one_letter_code
_entity_poly.pdbx_strand_id
1 'polypeptide(L)'
;MSRSDGNEREQQGGSTAAGGVDDQWTRALEEAPAFGKAIGRQLQRVREEKGRTAEDVARTAQQLGLSWHRPTVGQIERGQRALSAVELVVLPLIYGRPLGELLPEGTLWLTPDLGVYDREVRRVLGGDYNPSARALRTPGGWHVKGWSDQTGEELAGRVAQAVTELSERSPWPADAQVRYTQDKPDEAEAKAAKRLGVTPHYVAYAARETWGHGLAAEREVRLRERGDLPEGRRALQSARGHITRALLAELEPVVKAYGGRRSAQSDRAVLTEAEGLPSKGRETDG
;
A
#
# COMPACT_ATOMS: atom_id res chain seq x y z
N MET A 1 28.57 -38.39 44.50
CA MET A 1 27.14 -38.37 44.10
C MET A 1 26.64 -36.93 44.14
N SER A 2 26.53 -36.28 42.97
CA SER A 2 25.78 -35.04 42.69
C SER A 2 26.09 -34.72 41.22
N ARG A 3 25.33 -35.30 40.29
CA ARG A 3 24.17 -34.69 39.60
C ARG A 3 24.52 -33.39 38.88
N SER A 4 24.80 -33.59 37.59
CA SER A 4 24.59 -32.67 36.48
C SER A 4 23.14 -32.19 36.47
N ASP A 5 22.92 -30.89 36.61
CA ASP A 5 21.70 -30.21 36.19
C ASP A 5 22.12 -28.84 35.65
N GLY A 6 22.52 -28.85 34.38
CA GLY A 6 22.73 -27.66 33.59
C GLY A 6 21.70 -27.66 32.47
N ASN A 7 20.97 -26.54 32.40
CA ASN A 7 20.34 -26.01 31.18
C ASN A 7 18.88 -26.40 30.89
N GLU A 8 17.95 -25.91 31.71
CA GLU A 8 16.53 -25.75 31.32
C GLU A 8 15.92 -24.47 31.92
N ARG A 9 16.42 -23.29 31.54
CA ARG A 9 15.68 -22.02 31.70
C ARG A 9 16.10 -21.04 30.60
N GLU A 10 15.25 -20.91 29.57
CA GLU A 10 14.98 -19.65 28.84
C GLU A 10 14.22 -19.97 27.53
N GLN A 11 12.98 -20.45 27.64
CA GLN A 11 12.00 -20.38 26.55
C GLN A 11 10.59 -20.19 27.12
N GLN A 12 10.37 -19.14 27.92
CA GLN A 12 9.02 -18.66 28.23
C GLN A 12 9.05 -17.15 28.34
N GLY A 13 8.70 -16.46 27.26
CA GLY A 13 8.67 -15.00 27.24
C GLY A 13 8.44 -14.44 25.85
N GLY A 14 7.34 -14.80 25.19
CA GLY A 14 7.06 -14.25 23.87
C GLY A 14 5.76 -14.70 23.23
N SER A 15 4.61 -14.57 23.92
CA SER A 15 3.30 -14.64 23.24
C SER A 15 2.12 -14.16 24.10
N THR A 16 2.19 -12.96 24.68
CA THR A 16 1.04 -12.38 25.44
C THR A 16 0.74 -10.92 25.14
N ALA A 17 1.59 -10.21 24.38
CA ALA A 17 1.38 -8.78 24.08
C ALA A 17 0.49 -8.50 22.86
N ALA A 18 0.39 -9.44 21.90
CA ALA A 18 -0.36 -9.24 20.66
C ALA A 18 -1.89 -9.27 20.87
N GLY A 19 -2.40 -10.12 21.77
CA GLY A 19 -3.84 -10.25 22.00
C GLY A 19 -4.48 -9.06 22.73
N GLY A 20 -3.74 -8.35 23.60
CA GLY A 20 -4.31 -7.27 24.41
C GLY A 20 -4.60 -5.98 23.66
N VAL A 21 -3.83 -5.67 22.61
CA VAL A 21 -4.01 -4.45 21.81
C VAL A 21 -5.17 -4.61 20.83
N ASP A 22 -5.34 -5.81 20.26
CA ASP A 22 -6.46 -6.14 19.39
C ASP A 22 -7.80 -6.11 20.15
N ASP A 23 -7.84 -6.62 21.38
CA ASP A 23 -9.02 -6.59 22.23
C ASP A 23 -9.41 -5.16 22.66
N GLN A 24 -8.43 -4.32 23.01
CA GLN A 24 -8.69 -2.92 23.37
C GLN A 24 -9.20 -2.11 22.17
N TRP A 25 -8.62 -2.36 20.99
CA TRP A 25 -9.05 -1.70 19.75
C TRP A 25 -10.46 -2.11 19.34
N THR A 26 -10.76 -3.40 19.40
CA THR A 26 -12.07 -3.94 19.05
C THR A 26 -13.16 -3.33 19.93
N ARG A 27 -12.97 -3.32 21.26
CA ARG A 27 -13.90 -2.66 22.19
C ARG A 27 -14.06 -1.16 21.90
N ALA A 28 -12.95 -0.47 21.64
CA ALA A 28 -12.99 0.95 21.33
C ALA A 28 -13.76 1.26 20.04
N LEU A 29 -13.74 0.36 19.05
CA LEU A 29 -14.53 0.49 17.81
C LEU A 29 -16.02 0.21 18.03
N GLU A 30 -16.37 -0.78 18.87
CA GLU A 30 -17.76 -1.10 19.21
C GLU A 30 -18.47 0.07 19.90
N GLU A 31 -17.76 0.78 20.78
CA GLU A 31 -18.30 1.91 21.53
C GLU A 31 -18.15 3.26 20.79
N ALA A 32 -17.43 3.28 19.66
CA ALA A 32 -17.09 4.51 18.97
C ALA A 32 -18.32 5.24 18.41
N PRO A 33 -18.45 6.56 18.63
CA PRO A 33 -19.49 7.35 17.99
C PRO A 33 -19.17 7.61 16.51
N ALA A 34 -20.22 7.90 15.72
CA ALA A 34 -20.06 8.52 14.42
C ALA A 34 -19.40 9.91 14.55
N PHE A 35 -18.53 10.28 13.60
CA PHE A 35 -17.76 11.51 13.61
C PHE A 35 -18.64 12.75 13.83
N GLY A 36 -19.76 12.85 13.12
CA GLY A 36 -20.71 13.97 13.26
C GLY A 36 -21.24 14.15 14.69
N LYS A 37 -21.50 13.05 15.40
CA LYS A 37 -21.94 13.08 16.80
C LYS A 37 -20.80 13.45 17.74
N ALA A 38 -19.59 12.97 17.46
CA ALA A 38 -18.40 13.27 18.26
C ALA A 38 -17.98 14.74 18.15
N ILE A 39 -17.87 15.26 16.91
CA ILE A 39 -17.54 16.67 16.67
C ILE A 39 -18.64 17.59 17.20
N GLY A 40 -19.92 17.23 17.02
CA GLY A 40 -21.04 17.99 17.55
C GLY A 40 -20.96 18.18 19.08
N ARG A 41 -20.69 17.11 19.82
CA ARG A 41 -20.47 17.16 21.28
C ARG A 41 -19.28 18.02 21.67
N GLN A 42 -18.16 17.92 20.94
CA GLN A 42 -16.98 18.73 21.23
C GLN A 42 -17.25 20.22 20.98
N LEU A 43 -17.95 20.56 19.89
CA LEU A 43 -18.35 21.93 19.60
C LEU A 43 -19.32 22.48 20.64
N GLN A 44 -20.29 21.68 21.09
CA GLN A 44 -21.18 22.05 22.19
C GLN A 44 -20.39 22.34 23.47
N ARG A 45 -19.47 21.46 23.84
CA ARG A 45 -18.60 21.62 25.03
C ARG A 45 -17.83 22.93 24.97
N VAL A 46 -17.14 23.18 23.86
CA VAL A 46 -16.35 24.41 23.68
C VAL A 46 -17.24 25.66 23.68
N ARG A 47 -18.45 25.58 23.13
CA ARG A 47 -19.43 26.68 23.17
C ARG A 47 -19.82 27.00 24.62
N GLU A 48 -20.18 25.98 25.40
CA GLU A 48 -20.66 26.11 26.78
C GLU A 48 -19.54 26.57 27.72
N GLU A 49 -18.31 26.08 27.55
CA GLU A 49 -17.13 26.57 28.29
C GLU A 49 -16.91 28.07 28.12
N LYS A 50 -17.23 28.64 26.96
CA LYS A 50 -17.14 30.08 26.68
C LYS A 50 -18.41 30.85 27.08
N GLY A 51 -19.40 30.20 27.70
CA GLY A 51 -20.67 30.81 28.09
C GLY A 51 -21.51 31.31 26.90
N ARG A 52 -21.26 30.79 25.69
CA ARG A 52 -21.95 31.22 24.46
C ARG A 52 -23.24 30.44 24.25
N THR A 53 -24.27 31.12 23.76
CA THR A 53 -25.48 30.46 23.29
C THR A 53 -25.31 29.96 21.86
N ALA A 54 -26.18 29.06 21.40
CA ALA A 54 -26.23 28.64 20.01
C ALA A 54 -26.55 29.81 19.05
N GLU A 55 -27.28 30.81 19.53
CA GLU A 55 -27.56 32.05 18.78
C GLU A 55 -26.27 32.87 18.56
N ASP A 56 -25.41 32.95 19.58
CA ASP A 56 -24.13 33.67 19.47
C ASP A 56 -23.19 33.01 18.46
N VAL A 57 -23.18 31.67 18.39
CA VAL A 57 -22.40 30.92 17.39
C VAL A 57 -22.96 31.13 15.99
N ALA A 58 -24.28 31.04 15.83
CA ALA A 58 -24.94 31.28 14.54
C ALA A 58 -24.64 32.68 14.02
N ARG A 59 -24.70 33.71 14.88
CA ARG A 59 -24.40 35.10 14.53
C ARG A 59 -22.96 35.27 14.04
N THR A 60 -21.97 34.68 14.73
CA THR A 60 -20.56 34.73 14.26
C THR A 60 -20.39 34.00 12.93
N ALA A 61 -21.01 32.84 12.75
CA ALA A 61 -20.96 32.10 11.49
C ALA A 61 -21.56 32.92 10.33
N GLN A 62 -22.67 33.62 10.54
CA GLN A 62 -23.29 34.53 9.56
C GLN A 62 -22.40 35.71 9.20
N GLN A 63 -21.72 36.31 10.18
CA GLN A 63 -20.74 37.38 9.93
C GLN A 63 -19.57 36.92 9.05
N LEU A 64 -19.27 35.62 9.05
CA LEU A 64 -18.28 34.98 8.20
C LEU A 64 -18.86 34.44 6.87
N GLY A 65 -20.13 34.74 6.57
CA GLY A 65 -20.78 34.38 5.31
C GLY A 65 -21.44 33.00 5.27
N LEU A 66 -21.55 32.30 6.41
CA LEU A 66 -22.25 31.01 6.48
C LEU A 66 -23.76 31.20 6.72
N SER A 67 -24.59 30.35 6.13
CA SER A 67 -26.05 30.35 6.32
C SER A 67 -26.49 29.63 7.60
N TRP A 68 -25.72 29.75 8.68
CA TRP A 68 -26.03 29.10 9.94
C TRP A 68 -27.08 29.89 10.71
N HIS A 69 -28.11 29.20 11.17
CA HIS A 69 -29.08 29.72 12.13
C HIS A 69 -28.97 28.91 13.42
N ARG A 70 -29.56 29.40 14.51
CA ARG A 70 -29.60 28.65 15.79
C ARG A 70 -30.06 27.19 15.64
N PRO A 71 -31.08 26.85 14.83
CA PRO A 71 -31.43 25.45 14.56
C PRO A 71 -30.30 24.66 13.90
N THR A 72 -29.55 25.27 12.98
CA THR A 72 -28.39 24.65 12.31
C THR A 72 -27.32 24.27 13.32
N VAL A 73 -26.97 25.19 14.23
CA VAL A 73 -26.00 24.93 15.31
C VAL A 73 -26.46 23.77 16.18
N GLY A 74 -27.73 23.76 16.61
CA GLY A 74 -28.28 22.65 17.40
C GLY A 74 -28.36 21.31 16.65
N GLN A 75 -28.53 21.32 15.33
CA GLN A 75 -28.47 20.10 14.51
C GLN A 75 -27.03 19.58 14.37
N ILE A 76 -26.05 20.47 14.17
CA ILE A 76 -24.62 20.11 14.13
C ILE A 76 -24.19 19.52 15.47
N GLU A 77 -24.52 20.19 16.58
CA GLU A 77 -24.12 19.76 17.93
C GLU A 77 -24.69 18.38 18.31
N ARG A 78 -25.90 18.06 17.80
CA ARG A 78 -26.51 16.73 17.98
C ARG A 78 -26.03 15.69 16.97
N GLY A 79 -25.18 16.07 16.01
CA GLY A 79 -24.72 15.20 14.92
C GLY A 79 -25.79 14.86 13.89
N GLN A 80 -26.89 15.62 13.84
CA GLN A 80 -28.01 15.44 12.89
C GLN A 80 -27.74 16.13 11.55
N ARG A 81 -26.79 17.06 11.50
CA ARG A 81 -26.34 17.74 10.29
C ARG A 81 -24.82 17.67 10.22
N ALA A 82 -24.32 17.19 9.08
CA ALA A 82 -22.89 17.19 8.81
C ALA A 82 -22.34 18.61 8.56
N LEU A 83 -21.07 18.80 8.85
CA LEU A 83 -20.32 19.99 8.43
C LEU A 83 -19.79 19.78 7.01
N SER A 84 -19.90 20.81 6.17
CA SER A 84 -19.15 20.82 4.92
C SER A 84 -17.65 21.04 5.18
N ALA A 85 -16.81 20.76 4.18
CA ALA A 85 -15.37 21.04 4.29
C ALA A 85 -15.09 22.54 4.53
N VAL A 86 -15.86 23.42 3.88
CA VAL A 86 -15.76 24.88 4.07
C VAL A 86 -16.11 25.25 5.51
N GLU A 87 -17.21 24.71 6.03
CA GLU A 87 -17.64 24.96 7.41
C GLU A 87 -16.61 24.48 8.43
N LEU A 88 -16.03 23.29 8.21
CA LEU A 88 -15.00 22.70 9.07
C LEU A 88 -13.76 23.60 9.17
N VAL A 89 -13.28 24.12 8.03
CA VAL A 89 -12.09 24.98 7.96
C VAL A 89 -12.33 26.34 8.63
N VAL A 90 -13.57 26.83 8.66
CA VAL A 90 -13.94 28.12 9.27
C VAL A 90 -14.21 28.01 10.78
N LEU A 91 -14.38 26.79 11.33
CA LEU A 91 -14.62 26.58 12.77
C LEU A 91 -13.63 27.32 13.71
N PRO A 92 -12.31 27.39 13.43
CA PRO A 92 -11.38 28.11 14.28
C PRO A 92 -11.72 29.59 14.47
N LEU A 93 -12.26 30.22 13.42
CA LEU A 93 -12.71 31.62 13.46
C LEU A 93 -14.03 31.76 14.22
N ILE A 94 -14.95 30.81 14.08
CA ILE A 94 -16.24 30.81 14.77
C ILE A 94 -16.06 30.61 16.28
N TYR A 95 -15.24 29.64 16.66
CA TYR A 95 -15.05 29.22 18.05
C TYR A 95 -13.86 29.89 18.73
N GLY A 96 -12.97 30.55 17.98
CA GLY A 96 -11.76 31.19 18.51
C GLY A 96 -10.85 30.18 19.21
N ARG A 97 -10.61 29.02 18.58
CA ARG A 97 -9.70 27.96 19.03
C ARG A 97 -9.05 27.28 17.83
N PRO A 98 -7.83 26.75 17.94
CA PRO A 98 -7.22 25.96 16.87
C PRO A 98 -8.11 24.79 16.45
N LEU A 99 -8.12 24.44 15.15
CA LEU A 99 -8.96 23.34 14.64
C LEU A 99 -8.70 22.03 15.41
N GLY A 100 -7.44 21.77 15.76
CA GLY A 100 -7.06 20.59 16.55
C GLY A 100 -7.72 20.50 17.94
N GLU A 101 -8.09 21.62 18.58
CA GLU A 101 -8.83 21.62 19.85
C GLU A 101 -10.34 21.41 19.65
N LEU A 102 -10.83 21.64 18.44
CA LEU A 102 -12.25 21.49 18.07
C LEU A 102 -12.56 20.09 17.53
N LEU A 103 -11.54 19.32 17.14
CA LEU A 103 -11.71 17.94 16.72
C LEU A 103 -12.03 17.01 17.90
N PRO A 104 -12.85 15.96 17.68
CA PRO A 104 -13.13 14.97 18.70
C PRO A 104 -11.86 14.16 19.07
N GLU A 105 -11.87 13.58 20.27
CA GLU A 105 -10.82 12.70 20.77
C GLU A 105 -11.29 11.24 20.79
N GLY A 106 -10.35 10.29 20.75
CA GLY A 106 -10.63 8.85 20.83
C GLY A 106 -10.97 8.19 19.49
N THR A 107 -11.55 7.01 19.55
CA THR A 107 -11.97 6.23 18.37
C THR A 107 -13.28 6.75 17.81
N LEU A 108 -13.38 6.82 16.49
CA LEU A 108 -14.55 7.36 15.80
C LEU A 108 -14.82 6.65 14.47
N TRP A 109 -16.09 6.59 14.10
CA TRP A 109 -16.54 6.12 12.79
C TRP A 109 -16.70 7.32 11.84
N LEU A 110 -15.89 7.39 10.79
CA LEU A 110 -16.03 8.38 9.71
C LEU A 110 -17.22 8.04 8.79
N THR A 111 -17.41 6.75 8.55
CA THR A 111 -18.54 6.17 7.83
C THR A 111 -19.00 4.91 8.57
N PRO A 112 -20.12 4.26 8.19
CA PRO A 112 -20.53 2.98 8.79
C PRO A 112 -19.49 1.85 8.68
N ASP A 113 -18.52 1.98 7.77
CA ASP A 113 -17.53 0.96 7.46
C ASP A 113 -16.08 1.43 7.66
N LEU A 114 -15.86 2.69 8.06
CA LEU A 114 -14.53 3.28 8.22
C LEU A 114 -14.36 3.88 9.62
N GLY A 115 -13.63 3.16 10.48
CA GLY A 115 -13.24 3.58 11.82
C GLY A 115 -11.81 4.11 11.86
N VAL A 116 -11.51 5.00 12.79
CA VAL A 116 -10.18 5.62 12.92
C VAL A 116 -9.96 6.16 14.33
N TYR A 117 -8.71 6.24 14.77
CA TYR A 117 -8.34 7.03 15.97
C TYR A 117 -8.22 8.52 15.64
N ASP A 118 -8.57 9.39 16.57
CA ASP A 118 -8.45 10.85 16.42
C ASP A 118 -7.04 11.30 16.00
N ARG A 119 -5.99 10.65 16.49
CA ARG A 119 -4.59 10.94 16.11
C ARG A 119 -4.37 10.88 14.60
N GLU A 120 -5.01 9.93 13.91
CA GLU A 120 -4.87 9.74 12.48
C GLU A 120 -5.65 10.82 11.71
N VAL A 121 -6.82 11.23 12.20
CA VAL A 121 -7.56 12.38 11.68
C VAL A 121 -6.74 13.65 11.79
N ARG A 122 -6.11 13.89 12.95
CA ARG A 122 -5.20 15.04 13.17
C ARG A 122 -4.02 15.02 12.20
N ARG A 123 -3.44 13.86 11.94
CA ARG A 123 -2.33 13.72 10.97
C ARG A 123 -2.78 14.05 9.56
N VAL A 124 -3.93 13.54 9.10
CA VAL A 124 -4.47 13.87 7.76
C VAL A 124 -4.69 15.36 7.61
N LEU A 125 -5.32 15.99 8.62
CA LEU A 125 -5.57 17.43 8.60
C LEU A 125 -4.28 18.27 8.75
N GLY A 126 -3.20 17.66 9.23
CA GLY A 126 -1.87 18.26 9.27
C GLY A 126 -1.17 18.37 7.90
N GLY A 127 -1.73 17.77 6.84
CA GLY A 127 -1.27 17.96 5.45
C GLY A 127 -0.14 17.04 4.99
N ASP A 128 0.74 16.59 5.89
CA ASP A 128 1.90 15.76 5.54
C ASP A 128 1.67 14.25 5.73
N TYR A 129 0.41 13.83 5.77
CA TYR A 129 0.07 12.44 6.04
C TYR A 129 -0.75 11.80 4.93
N ASN A 130 -0.12 10.82 4.28
CA ASN A 130 -0.77 9.87 3.39
C ASN A 130 -0.80 8.49 4.07
N PRO A 131 -1.97 7.98 4.51
CA PRO A 131 -2.03 6.69 5.18
C PRO A 131 -1.57 5.57 4.25
N SER A 132 -0.52 4.86 4.66
CA SER A 132 -0.03 3.71 3.90
C SER A 132 -1.04 2.54 3.94
N ALA A 133 -0.95 1.62 2.98
CA ALA A 133 -1.74 0.37 3.01
C ALA A 133 -1.53 -0.43 4.31
N ARG A 134 -0.37 -0.25 4.98
CA ARG A 134 -0.08 -0.85 6.29
C ARG A 134 -0.85 -0.17 7.44
N ALA A 135 -1.13 1.13 7.35
CA ALA A 135 -1.88 1.88 8.36
C ALA A 135 -3.35 1.42 8.45
N LEU A 136 -3.89 0.85 7.37
CA LEU A 136 -5.23 0.21 7.30
C LEU A 136 -5.29 -1.16 7.99
N ARG A 137 -4.14 -1.71 8.39
CA ARG A 137 -4.00 -3.06 8.95
C ARG A 137 -3.39 -3.08 10.34
N THR A 138 -3.00 -1.91 10.85
CA THR A 138 -2.33 -1.82 12.16
C THR A 138 -3.38 -1.50 13.22
N PRO A 139 -3.52 -2.33 14.27
CA PRO A 139 -4.31 -1.98 15.45
C PRO A 139 -3.85 -0.62 15.97
N GLY A 140 -4.78 0.29 16.27
CA GLY A 140 -4.39 1.68 16.53
C GLY A 140 -4.50 2.64 15.34
N GLY A 141 -4.78 2.15 14.13
CA GLY A 141 -4.72 2.95 12.91
C GLY A 141 -6.09 3.25 12.32
N TRP A 142 -6.19 2.97 11.03
CA TRP A 142 -7.44 2.98 10.28
C TRP A 142 -8.05 1.59 10.31
N HIS A 143 -9.37 1.53 10.40
CA HIS A 143 -10.13 0.28 10.36
C HIS A 143 -11.17 0.36 9.25
N VAL A 144 -11.08 -0.57 8.30
CA VAL A 144 -12.05 -0.73 7.22
C VAL A 144 -12.79 -2.03 7.46
N LYS A 145 -14.09 -1.96 7.72
CA LYS A 145 -14.92 -3.14 7.97
C LYS A 145 -14.80 -4.16 6.83
N GLY A 146 -14.68 -5.42 7.18
CA GLY A 146 -14.47 -6.53 6.25
C GLY A 146 -13.05 -6.62 5.68
N TRP A 147 -12.23 -5.56 5.72
CA TRP A 147 -10.82 -5.61 5.35
C TRP A 147 -9.90 -5.79 6.54
N SER A 148 -10.13 -5.00 7.60
CA SER A 148 -9.40 -5.05 8.85
C SER A 148 -9.89 -6.15 9.79
N ASP A 149 -11.08 -6.73 9.53
CA ASP A 149 -11.66 -7.85 10.29
C ASP A 149 -11.12 -9.22 9.87
N GLN A 150 -10.31 -9.25 8.80
CA GLN A 150 -9.75 -10.50 8.29
C GLN A 150 -8.71 -11.05 9.24
N THR A 151 -8.75 -12.36 9.45
CA THR A 151 -7.68 -13.05 10.17
C THR A 151 -6.38 -13.00 9.34
N GLY A 152 -5.25 -13.18 10.02
CA GLY A 152 -3.95 -13.27 9.35
C GLY A 152 -3.91 -14.36 8.28
N GLU A 153 -4.64 -15.48 8.48
CA GLU A 153 -4.75 -16.59 7.55
C GLU A 153 -5.58 -16.24 6.31
N GLU A 154 -6.72 -15.57 6.47
CA GLU A 154 -7.56 -15.12 5.35
C GLU A 154 -6.84 -14.10 4.48
N LEU A 155 -6.09 -13.18 5.11
CA LEU A 155 -5.26 -12.22 4.41
C LEU A 155 -4.11 -12.91 3.67
N ALA A 156 -3.44 -13.89 4.31
CA ALA A 156 -2.38 -14.66 3.67
C ALA A 156 -2.91 -15.42 2.45
N GLY A 157 -4.09 -16.04 2.54
CA GLY A 157 -4.75 -16.71 1.42
C GLY A 157 -5.05 -15.76 0.26
N ARG A 158 -5.59 -14.57 0.54
CA ARG A 158 -5.87 -13.57 -0.51
C ARG A 158 -4.64 -12.92 -1.10
N VAL A 159 -3.61 -12.68 -0.30
CA VAL A 159 -2.31 -12.18 -0.80
C VAL A 159 -1.65 -13.25 -1.66
N ALA A 160 -1.67 -14.51 -1.25
CA ALA A 160 -1.17 -15.61 -2.07
C ALA A 160 -1.91 -15.69 -3.40
N GLN A 161 -3.25 -15.61 -3.38
CA GLN A 161 -4.06 -15.59 -4.60
C GLN A 161 -3.77 -14.38 -5.49
N ALA A 162 -3.71 -13.17 -4.93
CA ALA A 162 -3.40 -11.95 -5.67
C ALA A 162 -1.97 -11.97 -6.24
N VAL A 163 -1.01 -12.54 -5.51
CA VAL A 163 0.37 -12.74 -6.00
C VAL A 163 0.39 -13.75 -7.13
N THR A 164 -0.36 -14.85 -7.03
CA THR A 164 -0.51 -15.83 -8.11
C THR A 164 -1.12 -15.19 -9.35
N GLU A 165 -2.25 -14.49 -9.23
CA GLU A 165 -2.92 -13.81 -10.34
C GLU A 165 -2.04 -12.71 -10.98
N LEU A 166 -1.33 -11.94 -10.14
CA LEU A 166 -0.40 -10.93 -10.61
C LEU A 166 0.80 -11.55 -11.31
N SER A 167 1.32 -12.67 -10.80
CA SER A 167 2.42 -13.43 -11.41
C SER A 167 2.01 -14.02 -12.76
N GLU A 168 0.80 -14.54 -12.89
CA GLU A 168 0.27 -15.09 -14.16
C GLU A 168 0.11 -14.02 -15.25
N ARG A 169 -0.27 -12.80 -14.85
CA ARG A 169 -0.46 -11.66 -15.76
C ARG A 169 0.80 -10.80 -15.93
N SER A 170 1.85 -11.07 -15.16
CA SER A 170 3.06 -10.26 -15.17
C SER A 170 3.82 -10.47 -16.48
N PRO A 171 4.17 -9.39 -17.21
CA PRO A 171 5.03 -9.50 -18.38
C PRO A 171 6.51 -9.72 -17.99
N TRP A 172 6.83 -9.71 -16.70
CA TRP A 172 8.17 -9.86 -16.12
C TRP A 172 8.47 -11.32 -15.73
N PRO A 173 9.74 -11.70 -15.55
CA PRO A 173 10.12 -12.97 -14.94
C PRO A 173 9.46 -13.18 -13.56
N ALA A 174 9.14 -14.42 -13.19
CA ALA A 174 8.44 -14.74 -11.95
C ALA A 174 9.26 -14.38 -10.68
N ASP A 175 10.57 -14.38 -10.79
CA ASP A 175 11.53 -13.98 -9.75
C ASP A 175 12.01 -12.53 -9.90
N ALA A 176 11.35 -11.73 -10.74
CA ALA A 176 11.76 -10.37 -11.00
C ALA A 176 11.71 -9.52 -9.73
N GLN A 177 12.86 -8.98 -9.32
CA GLN A 177 12.94 -8.05 -8.20
C GLN A 177 12.10 -6.79 -8.48
N VAL A 178 11.25 -6.41 -7.52
CA VAL A 178 10.29 -5.27 -7.62
C VAL A 178 10.97 -3.96 -8.03
N ARG A 179 12.23 -3.73 -7.62
CA ARG A 179 12.98 -2.53 -8.00
C ARG A 179 13.19 -2.40 -9.51
N TYR A 180 13.16 -3.50 -10.26
CA TYR A 180 13.40 -3.52 -11.70
C TYR A 180 12.11 -3.57 -12.52
N THR A 181 10.93 -3.68 -11.91
CA THR A 181 9.66 -3.77 -12.64
C THR A 181 8.95 -2.41 -12.80
N GLN A 182 9.49 -1.35 -12.18
CA GLN A 182 8.92 0.01 -12.22
C GLN A 182 9.20 0.74 -13.55
N ASP A 183 10.35 0.49 -14.18
CA ASP A 183 10.74 1.16 -15.42
C ASP A 183 10.30 0.38 -16.65
N LYS A 184 9.58 1.04 -17.56
CA LYS A 184 9.14 0.43 -18.83
C LYS A 184 10.34 0.09 -19.72
N PRO A 185 10.28 -1.01 -20.49
CA PRO A 185 11.31 -1.31 -21.47
C PRO A 185 11.45 -0.20 -22.52
N ASP A 186 12.68 0.14 -22.89
CA ASP A 186 12.98 1.15 -23.90
C ASP A 186 12.97 0.57 -25.34
N GLU A 187 13.17 1.43 -26.34
CA GLU A 187 13.21 0.98 -27.74
C GLU A 187 14.38 0.04 -28.06
N ALA A 188 15.51 0.18 -27.36
CA ALA A 188 16.68 -0.65 -27.58
C ALA A 188 16.40 -2.07 -27.06
N GLU A 189 15.75 -2.18 -25.91
CA GLU A 189 15.27 -3.42 -25.30
C GLU A 189 14.16 -4.06 -26.16
N ALA A 190 13.26 -3.27 -26.73
CA ALA A 190 12.25 -3.78 -27.66
C ALA A 190 12.85 -4.38 -28.95
N LYS A 191 13.89 -3.73 -29.51
CA LYS A 191 14.61 -4.23 -30.70
C LYS A 191 15.46 -5.46 -30.37
N ALA A 192 16.08 -5.48 -29.19
CA ALA A 192 16.84 -6.61 -28.65
C ALA A 192 15.94 -7.85 -28.44
N ALA A 193 14.77 -7.66 -27.84
CA ALA A 193 13.78 -8.71 -27.59
C ALA A 193 13.37 -9.44 -28.87
N LYS A 194 13.12 -8.70 -29.96
CA LYS A 194 12.82 -9.29 -31.28
C LYS A 194 13.93 -10.18 -31.81
N ARG A 195 15.20 -9.87 -31.52
CA ARG A 195 16.36 -10.67 -31.94
C ARG A 195 16.58 -11.89 -31.07
N LEU A 196 16.32 -11.77 -29.77
CA LEU A 196 16.50 -12.84 -28.79
C LEU A 196 15.27 -13.76 -28.67
N GLY A 197 14.17 -13.46 -29.36
CA GLY A 197 12.94 -14.26 -29.33
C GLY A 197 12.20 -14.20 -28.00
N VAL A 198 12.35 -13.11 -27.24
CA VAL A 198 11.73 -12.92 -25.92
C VAL A 198 10.92 -11.63 -25.86
N THR A 199 10.28 -11.35 -24.71
CA THR A 199 9.59 -10.08 -24.50
C THR A 199 10.57 -8.95 -24.14
N PRO A 200 10.25 -7.68 -24.42
CA PRO A 200 11.06 -6.53 -24.02
C PRO A 200 11.35 -6.48 -22.51
N HIS A 201 10.40 -6.95 -21.69
CA HIS A 201 10.52 -7.00 -20.23
C HIS A 201 11.60 -7.97 -19.75
N TYR A 202 11.81 -9.09 -20.44
CA TYR A 202 12.90 -10.02 -20.10
C TYR A 202 14.28 -9.44 -20.42
N VAL A 203 14.39 -8.70 -21.52
CA VAL A 203 15.64 -8.01 -21.87
C VAL A 203 15.93 -6.87 -20.90
N ALA A 204 14.92 -6.07 -20.57
CA ALA A 204 15.02 -4.99 -19.60
C ALA A 204 15.43 -5.51 -18.22
N TYR A 205 14.81 -6.60 -17.78
CA TYR A 205 15.17 -7.26 -16.52
C TYR A 205 16.61 -7.77 -16.54
N ALA A 206 17.01 -8.52 -17.57
CA ALA A 206 18.36 -9.06 -17.68
C ALA A 206 19.43 -7.95 -17.74
N ALA A 207 19.16 -6.85 -18.46
CA ALA A 207 20.07 -5.70 -18.51
C ALA A 207 20.27 -5.07 -17.12
N ARG A 208 19.18 -4.85 -16.38
CA ARG A 208 19.22 -4.24 -15.04
C ARG A 208 19.85 -5.15 -14.01
N GLU A 209 19.64 -6.45 -14.12
CA GLU A 209 20.31 -7.41 -13.26
C GLU A 209 21.82 -7.47 -13.54
N THR A 210 22.21 -7.42 -14.82
CA THR A 210 23.62 -7.55 -15.23
C THR A 210 24.42 -6.26 -14.96
N TRP A 211 23.83 -5.09 -15.23
CA TRP A 211 24.55 -3.81 -15.23
C TRP A 211 23.98 -2.77 -14.25
N GLY A 212 22.86 -3.05 -13.59
CA GLY A 212 22.17 -2.10 -12.73
C GLY A 212 21.36 -1.03 -13.47
N HIS A 213 21.37 -1.04 -14.81
CA HIS A 213 20.67 -0.07 -15.65
C HIS A 213 20.30 -0.67 -17.02
N GLY A 214 19.53 0.07 -17.83
CA GLY A 214 18.99 -0.41 -19.11
C GLY A 214 20.01 -0.51 -20.25
N LEU A 215 19.66 -1.27 -21.29
CA LEU A 215 20.56 -1.58 -22.42
C LEU A 215 21.05 -0.33 -23.16
N ALA A 216 20.18 0.67 -23.36
CA ALA A 216 20.58 1.90 -24.02
C ALA A 216 21.60 2.69 -23.19
N ALA A 217 21.43 2.73 -21.87
CA ALA A 217 22.35 3.43 -20.97
C ALA A 217 23.72 2.73 -20.94
N GLU A 218 23.76 1.40 -20.86
CA GLU A 218 25.01 0.63 -20.89
C GLU A 218 25.77 0.84 -22.21
N ARG A 219 25.04 0.88 -23.35
CA ARG A 219 25.63 1.20 -24.65
C ARG A 219 26.33 2.57 -24.64
N GLU A 220 25.72 3.59 -24.04
CA GLU A 220 26.33 4.92 -23.96
C GLU A 220 27.48 4.97 -22.96
N VAL A 221 27.46 4.18 -21.87
CA VAL A 221 28.60 4.02 -20.95
C VAL A 221 29.81 3.47 -21.71
N ARG A 222 29.67 2.32 -22.38
CA ARG A 222 30.78 1.71 -23.14
C ARG A 222 31.25 2.55 -24.32
N LEU A 223 30.35 3.34 -24.93
CA LEU A 223 30.73 4.27 -25.98
C LEU A 223 31.63 5.39 -25.44
N ARG A 224 31.37 5.86 -24.22
CA ARG A 224 32.17 6.90 -23.56
C ARG A 224 33.53 6.38 -23.08
N GLU A 225 33.57 5.14 -22.56
CA GLU A 225 34.81 4.50 -22.10
C GLU A 225 35.83 4.23 -23.22
N ARG A 226 35.36 4.15 -24.47
CA ARG A 226 36.21 3.88 -25.63
C ARG A 226 37.21 5.00 -25.95
N GLY A 227 37.08 6.18 -25.33
CA GLY A 227 38.02 7.30 -25.42
C GLY A 227 37.98 8.04 -26.76
N ASP A 228 38.20 7.34 -27.86
CA ASP A 228 38.13 7.86 -29.22
C ASP A 228 36.70 7.74 -29.78
N LEU A 229 35.94 8.82 -29.63
CA LEU A 229 34.63 8.93 -30.26
C LEU A 229 34.82 9.13 -31.78
N PRO A 230 34.31 8.23 -32.63
CA PRO A 230 34.45 8.36 -34.07
C PRO A 230 33.87 9.69 -34.59
N GLU A 231 34.64 10.42 -35.39
CA GLU A 231 34.17 11.67 -35.98
C GLU A 231 33.08 11.40 -37.04
N GLY A 232 31.90 11.98 -36.83
CA GLY A 232 30.78 11.93 -37.77
C GLY A 232 29.64 10.96 -37.39
N ARG A 233 28.41 11.35 -37.75
CA ARG A 233 27.17 10.65 -37.37
C ARG A 233 27.14 9.17 -37.79
N ARG A 234 27.68 8.84 -38.97
CA ARG A 234 27.70 7.46 -39.50
C ARG A 234 28.67 6.57 -38.72
N ALA A 235 29.82 7.10 -38.33
CA ALA A 235 30.84 6.36 -37.59
C ALA A 235 30.36 6.08 -36.15
N LEU A 236 29.72 7.05 -35.50
CA LEU A 236 29.04 6.86 -34.20
C LEU A 236 27.92 5.81 -34.27
N GLN A 237 27.10 5.85 -35.33
CA GLN A 237 26.04 4.86 -35.52
C GLN A 237 26.61 3.45 -35.68
N SER A 238 27.69 3.30 -36.45
CA SER A 238 28.38 2.01 -36.63
C SER A 238 28.93 1.50 -35.29
N ALA A 239 29.63 2.36 -34.53
CA ALA A 239 30.17 2.02 -33.21
C ALA A 239 29.07 1.58 -32.23
N ARG A 240 27.96 2.32 -32.15
CA ARG A 240 26.76 1.93 -31.37
C ARG A 240 26.20 0.58 -31.81
N GLY A 241 26.21 0.28 -33.10
CA GLY A 241 25.79 -1.00 -33.64
C GLY A 241 26.68 -2.17 -33.21
N HIS A 242 28.01 -1.98 -33.20
CA HIS A 242 28.96 -2.99 -32.71
C HIS A 242 28.81 -3.23 -31.20
N ILE A 243 28.71 -2.17 -30.41
CA ILE A 243 28.50 -2.26 -28.95
C ILE A 243 27.19 -3.00 -28.66
N THR A 244 26.09 -2.62 -29.32
CA THR A 244 24.80 -3.31 -29.15
C THR A 244 24.89 -4.80 -29.44
N ARG A 245 25.64 -5.22 -30.46
CA ARG A 245 25.82 -6.66 -30.76
C ARG A 245 26.59 -7.40 -29.66
N ALA A 246 27.62 -6.77 -29.09
CA ALA A 246 28.36 -7.34 -27.97
C ALA A 246 27.48 -7.47 -26.72
N LEU A 247 26.74 -6.41 -26.38
CA LEU A 247 25.78 -6.41 -25.27
C LEU A 247 24.71 -7.50 -25.41
N LEU A 248 24.21 -7.75 -26.64
CA LEU A 248 23.25 -8.82 -26.88
C LEU A 248 23.84 -10.22 -26.64
N ALA A 249 25.09 -10.44 -27.04
CA ALA A 249 25.77 -11.71 -26.78
C ALA A 249 25.98 -11.96 -25.28
N GLU A 250 26.18 -10.90 -24.49
CA GLU A 250 26.27 -10.99 -23.02
C GLU A 250 24.91 -11.26 -22.36
N LEU A 251 23.83 -10.68 -22.87
CA LEU A 251 22.49 -10.88 -22.30
C LEU A 251 21.83 -12.20 -22.70
N GLU A 252 22.19 -12.76 -23.86
CA GLU A 252 21.60 -14.00 -24.37
C GLU A 252 21.58 -15.17 -23.36
N PRO A 253 22.68 -15.53 -22.68
CA PRO A 253 22.65 -16.62 -21.70
C PRO A 253 21.73 -16.32 -20.51
N VAL A 254 21.73 -15.08 -20.03
CA VAL A 254 20.90 -14.64 -18.89
C VAL A 254 19.42 -14.72 -19.26
N VAL A 255 19.05 -14.18 -20.42
CA VAL A 255 17.70 -14.22 -20.96
C VAL A 255 17.20 -15.65 -21.20
N LYS A 256 18.05 -16.54 -21.73
CA LYS A 256 17.72 -17.97 -21.92
C LYS A 256 17.50 -18.70 -20.59
N ALA A 257 18.29 -18.40 -19.57
CA ALA A 257 18.13 -18.98 -18.24
C ALA A 257 16.77 -18.61 -17.59
N TYR A 258 16.21 -17.45 -17.92
CA TYR A 258 14.85 -17.07 -17.51
C TYR A 258 13.76 -17.83 -18.27
N GLY A 259 13.93 -18.00 -19.58
CA GLY A 259 13.01 -18.77 -20.42
C GLY A 259 12.86 -20.22 -19.95
N GLY A 260 13.97 -20.88 -19.61
CA GLY A 260 13.96 -22.26 -19.12
C GLY A 260 13.30 -22.44 -17.74
N ARG A 261 13.45 -21.45 -16.84
CA ARG A 261 12.82 -21.49 -15.51
C ARG A 261 11.30 -21.39 -15.57
N ARG A 262 10.75 -20.63 -16.52
CA ARG A 262 9.29 -20.52 -16.74
C ARG A 262 8.67 -21.85 -17.14
N SER A 263 9.28 -22.57 -18.07
CA SER A 263 8.80 -23.88 -18.52
C SER A 263 8.78 -24.90 -17.37
N ALA A 264 9.85 -24.96 -16.58
CA ALA A 264 9.94 -25.87 -15.44
C ALA A 264 8.94 -25.54 -14.32
N GLN A 265 8.61 -24.27 -14.11
CA GLN A 265 7.65 -23.83 -13.10
C GLN A 265 6.20 -24.08 -13.54
N SER A 266 5.89 -23.89 -14.82
CA SER A 266 4.59 -24.28 -15.40
C SER A 266 4.36 -25.80 -15.35
N ASP A 267 5.38 -26.61 -15.67
CA ASP A 267 5.27 -28.08 -15.59
C ASP A 267 5.08 -28.57 -14.16
N ARG A 268 5.72 -27.91 -13.18
CA ARG A 268 5.57 -28.26 -11.76
C ARG A 268 4.19 -27.89 -11.20
N ALA A 269 3.60 -26.77 -11.62
CA ALA A 269 2.24 -26.37 -11.22
C ALA A 269 1.17 -27.35 -11.71
N VAL A 270 1.31 -27.83 -12.96
CA VAL A 270 0.40 -28.83 -13.56
C VAL A 270 0.50 -30.19 -12.86
N LEU A 271 1.69 -30.60 -12.41
CA LEU A 271 1.87 -31.86 -11.66
C LEU A 271 1.24 -31.80 -10.26
N THR A 272 1.31 -30.66 -9.56
CA THR A 272 0.63 -30.48 -8.27
C THR A 272 -0.91 -30.44 -8.38
N GLU A 273 -1.47 -29.97 -9.51
CA GLU A 273 -2.92 -30.06 -9.76
C GLU A 273 -3.36 -31.50 -10.08
N ALA A 274 -2.52 -32.30 -10.74
CA ALA A 274 -2.82 -33.69 -11.09
C ALA A 274 -2.81 -34.63 -9.87
N GLU A 275 -2.02 -34.34 -8.83
CA GLU A 275 -1.98 -35.13 -7.58
C GLU A 275 -3.09 -34.75 -6.58
N GLY A 276 -3.86 -33.68 -6.83
CA GLY A 276 -4.92 -33.18 -5.96
C GLY A 276 -6.35 -33.68 -6.26
N LEU A 277 -6.55 -34.51 -7.29
CA LEU A 277 -7.87 -35.04 -7.62
C LEU A 277 -8.16 -36.32 -6.82
N PRO A 278 -9.15 -36.33 -5.90
CA PRO A 278 -9.54 -37.57 -5.22
C PRO A 278 -10.07 -38.58 -6.25
N SER A 279 -9.43 -39.74 -6.27
CA SER A 279 -9.87 -40.94 -6.99
C SER A 279 -11.34 -41.20 -6.66
N LYS A 280 -12.23 -40.99 -7.64
CA LYS A 280 -13.62 -41.44 -7.56
C LYS A 280 -13.61 -42.96 -7.47
N GLY A 281 -13.83 -43.47 -6.26
CA GLY A 281 -14.10 -44.87 -6.00
C GLY A 281 -15.22 -45.36 -6.91
N ARG A 282 -14.92 -46.41 -7.66
CA ARG A 282 -15.90 -47.21 -8.38
C ARG A 282 -16.73 -47.94 -7.33
N GLU A 283 -17.99 -47.53 -7.17
CA GLU A 283 -19.03 -48.39 -6.61
C GLU A 283 -19.19 -49.59 -7.54
N THR A 284 -18.87 -50.78 -7.03
CA THR A 284 -19.32 -52.05 -7.60
C THR A 284 -20.59 -52.45 -6.88
N ASP A 285 -21.72 -52.30 -7.57
CA ASP A 285 -22.94 -53.07 -7.31
C ASP A 285 -22.77 -54.46 -7.95
N GLY A 286 -23.10 -55.52 -7.20
CA GLY A 286 -23.19 -56.90 -7.69
C GLY A 286 -22.59 -57.94 -6.76
#